data_AF-A0A3S0BWV2-F1
#
_entry.id   AF-A0A3S0BWV2-F1
#
_cell.length_a   1.000
_cell.length_b   1.000
_cell.length_c   1.000
_cell.angle_alpha   90.00
_cell.angle_beta   90.00
_cell.angle_gamma   90.00
#
_symmetry.space_group_name_H-M   'P 1'
#
loop_
_entity.id
_entity.type
_entity.pdbx_description
1 polymer ?
#
loop_
_entity_poly.entity_id
_entity_poly.type
_entity_poly.pdbx_seq_one_letter_code
_entity_poly.pdbx_strand_id
1 'polypeptide(L)'
;MLRFFVHYGIHFIVPIIIGLSFYKKNRLKITIILLAGILIDLDHLLANPIFSPDRCSINFHPLHTYWAIALYLIMLIPNKTRVFGIALMIHILADTADCYLM
;
A
#
# COMPACT_ATOMS: atom_id res chain seq x y z
N MET A 1 15.80 12.08 -2.63
CA MET A 1 16.48 10.83 -2.19
C MET A 1 15.80 10.18 -1.00
N LEU A 2 15.62 10.88 0.13
CA LEU A 2 14.93 10.31 1.31
C LEU A 2 13.51 9.81 0.98
N ARG A 3 12.69 10.66 0.33
CA ARG A 3 11.34 10.32 -0.17
C ARG A 3 11.31 8.99 -0.93
N PHE A 4 12.17 8.84 -1.93
CA PHE A 4 12.31 7.61 -2.73
C PHE A 4 12.59 6.37 -1.87
N PHE A 5 13.58 6.44 -0.97
CA PHE A 5 13.93 5.29 -0.12
C PHE A 5 12.83 4.94 0.87
N VAL A 6 12.13 5.93 1.42
CA VAL A 6 11.01 5.71 2.33
C VAL A 6 9.83 5.07 1.60
N HIS A 7 9.38 5.68 0.50
CA HIS A 7 8.23 5.20 -0.27
C HIS A 7 8.44 3.76 -0.79
N TYR A 8 9.52 3.51 -1.54
CA TYR A 8 9.78 2.17 -2.08
C TYR A 8 10.24 1.16 -1.00
N GLY A 9 10.88 1.64 0.06
CA GLY A 9 11.18 0.80 1.22
C GLY A 9 9.91 0.26 1.87
N ILE A 10 8.89 1.10 2.02
CA ILE A 10 7.58 0.67 2.54
C ILE A 10 6.89 -0.29 1.55
N HIS A 11 6.90 -0.02 0.24
CA HIS A 11 6.26 -0.93 -0.73
C HIS A 11 6.90 -2.31 -0.83
N PHE A 12 8.23 -2.41 -0.72
CA PHE A 12 8.91 -3.66 -1.05
C PHE A 12 9.54 -4.35 0.17
N ILE A 13 10.06 -3.61 1.16
CA ILE A 13 10.75 -4.21 2.30
C ILE A 13 9.76 -4.59 3.40
N VAL A 14 8.82 -3.70 3.74
CA VAL A 14 7.85 -3.93 4.83
C VAL A 14 6.96 -5.17 4.58
N PRO A 15 6.39 -5.40 3.38
CA PRO A 15 5.66 -6.63 3.06
C PRO A 15 6.46 -7.91 3.27
N ILE A 16 7.74 -7.90 2.89
CA ILE A 16 8.64 -9.05 3.04
C ILE A 16 8.87 -9.32 4.53
N ILE A 17 9.23 -8.29 5.31
CA ILE A 17 9.43 -8.42 6.77
C ILE A 17 8.17 -8.98 7.43
N ILE A 18 6.99 -8.45 7.10
CA ILE A 18 5.74 -8.88 7.72
C ILE A 18 5.41 -10.33 7.34
N GLY A 19 5.50 -10.69 6.06
CA GLY A 19 5.21 -12.04 5.59
C GLY A 19 6.14 -13.10 6.18
N LEU A 20 7.44 -12.80 6.31
CA LEU A 20 8.43 -13.73 6.87
C LEU A 20 8.33 -13.86 8.40
N SER A 21 8.08 -12.76 9.11
CA SER A 21 8.06 -12.73 10.58
C SER A 21 6.76 -13.28 11.18
N PHE A 22 5.60 -12.88 10.64
CA PHE A 22 4.30 -13.16 11.27
C PHE A 22 3.57 -14.38 10.69
N TYR A 23 3.85 -14.79 9.44
CA TYR A 23 3.09 -15.87 8.76
C TYR A 23 3.89 -17.15 8.55
N LYS A 24 4.44 -17.71 9.64
CA LYS A 24 5.40 -18.85 9.62
C LYS A 24 5.00 -20.05 8.74
N LYS A 25 3.72 -20.43 8.69
CA LYS A 25 3.25 -21.58 7.90
C LYS A 25 3.16 -21.30 6.40
N ASN A 26 2.86 -20.05 6.01
CA ASN A 26 2.50 -19.68 4.64
C ASN A 26 3.33 -18.48 4.14
N ARG A 27 4.59 -18.36 4.60
CA ARG A 27 5.45 -17.17 4.40
C ARG A 27 5.43 -16.64 2.97
N LEU A 28 5.80 -17.48 1.99
CA LEU A 28 5.89 -17.08 0.58
C LEU A 28 4.54 -16.57 0.05
N LYS A 29 3.46 -17.34 0.27
CA LYS A 29 2.12 -16.96 -0.19
C LYS A 29 1.68 -15.62 0.39
N ILE A 30 1.90 -15.40 1.68
CA ILE A 30 1.49 -14.16 2.34
C ILE A 30 2.36 -12.99 1.89
N THR A 31 3.68 -13.17 1.76
CA THR A 31 4.57 -12.14 1.21
C THR A 31 4.12 -11.71 -0.19
N ILE A 32 3.74 -12.66 -1.07
CA ILE A 32 3.21 -12.34 -2.41
C ILE A 32 1.92 -11.53 -2.32
N ILE A 33 0.98 -11.90 -1.43
CA ILE A 33 -0.26 -11.14 -1.24
C ILE A 33 0.02 -9.72 -0.74
N LEU A 34 0.96 -9.58 0.21
CA LEU A 34 1.33 -8.27 0.76
C LEU A 34 1.98 -7.38 -0.31
N LEU A 35 2.88 -7.93 -1.13
CA LEU A 35 3.51 -7.22 -2.25
C LEU A 35 2.49 -6.85 -3.34
N ALA A 36 1.49 -7.70 -3.57
CA ALA A 36 0.41 -7.42 -4.52
C ALA A 36 -0.47 -6.22 -4.10
N GLY A 37 -0.31 -5.68 -2.87
CA GLY A 37 -0.92 -4.42 -2.47
C GLY A 37 -0.56 -3.25 -3.41
N ILE A 38 0.59 -3.30 -4.09
CA ILE A 38 1.00 -2.30 -5.09
C ILE A 38 0.04 -2.21 -6.29
N LEU A 39 -0.80 -3.22 -6.52
CA LEU A 39 -1.72 -3.22 -7.66
C LEU A 39 -2.80 -2.15 -7.57
N ILE A 40 -3.03 -1.51 -6.41
CA ILE A 40 -3.97 -0.40 -6.34
C ILE A 40 -3.49 0.85 -7.08
N ASP A 41 -2.18 1.00 -7.32
CA ASP A 41 -1.61 2.06 -8.18
C ASP A 41 -2.12 2.02 -9.62
N LEU A 42 -2.77 0.94 -10.05
CA LEU A 42 -3.36 0.88 -11.38
C LEU A 42 -4.42 1.98 -11.58
N ASP A 43 -4.98 2.55 -10.52
CA ASP A 43 -5.87 3.70 -10.60
C ASP A 43 -5.14 5.02 -10.95
N HIS A 44 -3.80 5.06 -10.90
CA HIS A 44 -2.99 6.18 -11.40
C HIS A 44 -3.11 6.35 -12.91
N LEU A 45 -3.44 5.27 -13.63
CA LEU A 45 -3.70 5.32 -15.07
C LEU A 45 -4.90 6.21 -15.43
N LEU A 46 -5.76 6.53 -14.45
CA LEU A 46 -6.91 7.42 -14.62
C LEU A 46 -6.54 8.90 -14.47
N ALA A 47 -5.31 9.23 -14.07
CA ALA A 47 -4.87 10.60 -13.87
C ALA A 47 -4.25 11.23 -15.12
N ASN A 48 -4.37 12.55 -15.24
CA ASN A 48 -3.70 13.34 -16.27
C ASN A 48 -2.95 14.52 -15.61
N PRO A 49 -1.60 14.59 -15.70
CA PRO A 49 -0.71 13.58 -16.29
C PRO A 49 -0.67 12.30 -15.44
N ILE A 50 -0.32 11.16 -16.05
CA ILE A 50 -0.22 9.86 -15.34
C ILE A 50 0.83 9.96 -14.22
N PHE A 51 2.02 10.49 -14.53
CA PHE A 51 3.08 10.75 -13.56
C PHE A 51 3.19 12.24 -13.25
N SER A 52 3.17 12.58 -11.96
CA SER A 52 3.40 13.94 -11.47
C SER A 52 4.16 13.87 -10.14
N PRO A 53 5.40 14.40 -10.05
CA PRO A 53 6.19 14.33 -8.82
C PRO A 53 5.61 15.18 -7.68
N ASP A 54 4.80 16.18 -8.01
CA ASP A 54 4.22 17.16 -7.07
C ASP A 54 2.75 16.85 -6.72
N ARG A 55 2.30 15.60 -6.96
CA ARG A 55 0.94 15.16 -6.66
C ARG A 55 0.90 14.22 -5.47
N CYS A 56 0.10 14.55 -4.47
CA CYS A 56 -0.23 13.62 -3.41
C CYS A 56 -1.32 12.65 -3.87
N SER A 57 -1.05 11.34 -3.78
CA SER A 57 -2.01 10.28 -4.17
C SER A 57 -3.23 10.21 -3.26
N ILE A 58 -3.04 10.50 -1.96
CA ILE A 58 -4.08 10.38 -0.94
C ILE A 58 -5.24 11.32 -1.26
N ASN A 59 -6.45 10.76 -1.33
CA ASN A 59 -7.68 11.44 -1.71
C ASN A 59 -7.70 12.07 -3.12
N PHE A 60 -6.72 11.73 -3.97
CA PHE A 60 -6.71 12.10 -5.37
C PHE A 60 -7.15 10.94 -6.26
N HIS A 61 -6.57 9.75 -6.07
CA HIS A 61 -6.90 8.57 -6.88
C HIS A 61 -8.06 7.76 -6.28
N PRO A 62 -8.92 7.11 -7.09
CA PRO A 62 -10.13 6.43 -6.63
C PRO A 62 -9.94 5.41 -5.49
N LEU A 63 -8.91 4.57 -5.58
CA LEU A 63 -8.55 3.54 -4.60
C LEU A 63 -7.72 4.09 -3.43
N HIS A 64 -7.35 5.37 -3.50
CA HIS A 64 -6.63 6.14 -2.48
C HIS A 64 -7.53 7.16 -1.77
N THR A 65 -8.83 7.14 -2.03
CA THR A 65 -9.82 7.98 -1.34
C THR A 65 -9.96 7.60 0.14
N TYR A 66 -10.38 8.56 0.98
CA TYR A 66 -10.65 8.27 2.40
C TYR A 66 -11.70 7.17 2.60
N TRP A 67 -12.66 7.04 1.67
CA TRP A 67 -13.64 5.95 1.67
C TRP A 67 -13.01 4.58 1.40
N ALA A 68 -12.10 4.50 0.43
CA ALA A 68 -11.35 3.27 0.16
C ALA A 68 -10.45 2.90 1.36
N ILE A 69 -9.75 3.88 1.93
CA ILE A 69 -8.91 3.69 3.13
C ILE A 69 -9.74 3.19 4.32
N ALA A 70 -10.93 3.75 4.55
CA ALA A 70 -11.83 3.28 5.60
C ALA A 70 -12.25 1.81 5.40
N LEU A 71 -12.54 1.41 4.16
CA LEU A 71 -12.81 0.01 3.83
C LEU A 71 -11.61 -0.89 4.15
N TYR A 72 -10.40 -0.48 3.77
CA TYR A 72 -9.19 -1.24 4.03
C TYR A 72 -8.92 -1.40 5.54
N LEU A 73 -9.21 -0.38 6.35
CA LEU A 73 -9.17 -0.45 7.82
C LEU A 73 -10.18 -1.47 8.35
N ILE A 74 -11.41 -1.47 7.84
CA ILE A 74 -12.44 -2.45 8.21
C ILE A 74 -11.97 -3.88 7.85
N MET A 75 -11.31 -4.07 6.71
CA MET A 75 -10.77 -5.35 6.29
C MET A 75 -9.75 -5.94 7.27
N LEU A 76 -9.13 -5.14 8.15
CA LEU A 76 -8.23 -5.63 9.21
C LEU A 76 -8.94 -6.45 10.29
N ILE A 77 -10.25 -6.25 10.47
CA ILE A 77 -11.02 -6.89 11.56
C ILE A 77 -11.22 -8.39 11.28
N PRO A 78 -11.83 -8.83 10.15
CA PRO A 78 -12.08 -10.23 9.90
C PRO A 78 -10.79 -10.99 9.55
N ASN A 79 -10.57 -12.15 10.19
CA ASN A 79 -9.39 -13.00 9.93
C ASN A 79 -9.21 -13.36 8.44
N LYS A 80 -10.32 -13.50 7.69
CA LYS A 80 -10.31 -13.87 6.26
C LYS A 80 -9.77 -12.77 5.35
N THR A 81 -10.05 -11.50 5.67
CA THR A 81 -9.67 -10.34 4.86
C THR A 81 -8.43 -9.63 5.38
N ARG A 82 -8.03 -9.89 6.63
CA ARG A 82 -6.96 -9.16 7.32
C ARG A 82 -5.67 -9.05 6.53
N VAL A 83 -5.24 -10.12 5.86
CA VAL A 83 -4.00 -10.10 5.07
C VAL A 83 -4.09 -9.09 3.92
N PHE A 84 -5.23 -9.05 3.23
CA PHE A 84 -5.48 -8.08 2.17
C PHE A 84 -5.58 -6.67 2.74
N GLY A 85 -6.27 -6.47 3.87
CA GLY A 85 -6.30 -5.19 4.56
C GLY A 85 -4.90 -4.69 4.93
N ILE A 86 -4.03 -5.56 5.46
CA ILE A 86 -2.64 -5.22 5.76
C ILE A 86 -1.88 -4.84 4.48
N ALA A 87 -2.03 -5.60 3.39
CA ALA A 87 -1.38 -5.30 2.11
C ALA A 87 -1.72 -3.89 1.61
N LEU A 88 -3.02 -3.57 1.60
CA LEU A 88 -3.55 -2.28 1.16
C LEU A 88 -3.13 -1.14 2.10
N MET A 89 -3.10 -1.39 3.42
CA MET A 89 -2.68 -0.37 4.39
C MET A 89 -1.18 -0.08 4.35
N ILE A 90 -0.34 -1.07 4.05
CA ILE A 90 1.09 -0.82 3.81
C ILE A 90 1.27 0.08 2.59
N HIS A 91 0.49 -0.15 1.53
CA HIS A 91 0.52 0.70 0.34
C HIS A 91 0.10 2.14 0.66
N ILE A 92 -1.06 2.34 1.31
CA ILE A 92 -1.52 3.67 1.72
C ILE A 92 -0.52 4.37 2.64
N LEU A 93 0.20 3.61 3.50
CA LEU A 93 1.26 4.17 4.34
C LEU A 93 2.45 4.69 3.50
N ALA A 94 2.85 3.97 2.45
CA ALA A 94 3.90 4.40 1.55
C ALA A 94 3.54 5.70 0.82
N ASP A 95 2.30 5.80 0.33
CA ASP A 95 1.78 6.99 -0.35
C ASP A 95 1.58 8.17 0.58
N THR A 96 1.13 7.89 1.81
CA THR A 96 1.04 8.91 2.85
C THR A 96 2.42 9.47 3.17
N ALA A 97 3.43 8.60 3.32
CA ALA A 97 4.80 9.04 3.54
C ALA A 97 5.36 9.83 2.34
N ASP A 98 5.02 9.44 1.11
CA ASP A 98 5.40 10.17 -0.10
C ASP A 98 4.80 11.59 -0.12
N CYS A 99 3.51 11.72 0.21
CA CYS A 99 2.82 13.02 0.33
C CYS A 99 3.45 13.93 1.40
N TYR A 100 3.90 13.39 2.53
CA TYR A 100 4.52 14.18 3.60
C TYR A 100 5.97 14.57 3.31
N LEU A 101 6.66 13.87 2.40
CA LEU A 101 8.08 14.08 2.07
C LEU A 101 8.30 14.79 0.72
N MET A 102 7.21 15.28 0.12
CA MET A 102 7.18 16.11 -1.07
C MET A 102 7.51 17.56 -0.73
#